data_AF-A0A9N9E5G1-F1
#
_entry.id   AF-A0A9N9E5G1-F1
#
_cell.length_a   1.000
_cell.length_b   1.000
_cell.length_c   1.000
_cell.angle_alpha   90.00
_cell.angle_beta   90.00
_cell.angle_gamma   90.00
#
_symmetry.space_group_name_H-M   'P 1'
#
loop_
_entity.id
_entity.type
_entity.pdbx_description
1 polymer ?
#
loop_
_entity_poly.entity_id
_entity_poly.type
_entity_poly.pdbx_seq_one_letter_code
_entity_poly.pdbx_strand_id
1 'polypeptide(L)'
;ESHNYPNKSIIEYFELGRSYTYDIIKEGLYPSSTYLSYIKGENGYRIPDNYKVKTSWERSKTRQTVICAIKYLTKKSKYWIYYGNNFEFHVKSDMSCSDAAN
;
A
#
# COMPACT_ATOMS: atom_id res chain seq x y z
N GLU A 1 -20.03 -2.44 12.22
CA GLU A 1 -18.81 -3.06 11.65
C GLU A 1 -17.64 -2.63 12.51
N SER A 2 -16.95 -3.54 13.18
CA SER A 2 -15.74 -3.23 13.95
C SER A 2 -14.54 -3.27 13.02
N HIS A 3 -13.93 -2.12 12.72
CA HIS A 3 -12.67 -2.09 11.96
C HIS A 3 -11.48 -2.24 12.92
N ASN A 4 -10.57 -3.17 12.63
CA ASN A 4 -9.31 -3.32 13.37
C ASN A 4 -8.24 -2.32 12.89
N TYR A 5 -8.67 -1.21 12.28
CA TYR A 5 -7.76 -0.20 11.80
C TYR A 5 -7.19 0.62 12.97
N PRO A 6 -5.88 0.90 13.00
CA PRO A 6 -5.30 1.72 14.05
C PRO A 6 -5.91 3.12 14.06
N ASN A 7 -6.16 3.67 15.25
CA ASN A 7 -6.65 5.05 15.40
C ASN A 7 -5.68 6.10 14.87
N LYS A 8 -4.39 5.76 14.73
CA LYS A 8 -3.37 6.61 14.11
C LYS A 8 -3.19 6.19 12.65
N SER A 9 -3.25 7.16 11.73
CA SER A 9 -2.97 6.94 10.31
C SER A 9 -1.50 6.70 10.01
N ILE A 10 -0.62 7.02 10.96
CA ILE A 10 0.83 6.85 10.82
C ILE A 10 1.26 5.59 11.56
N ILE A 11 1.88 4.67 10.83
CA ILE A 11 2.51 3.46 11.34
C ILE A 11 4.01 3.60 11.14
N GLU A 12 4.76 3.45 12.22
CA GLU A 12 6.22 3.45 12.20
C GLU A 12 6.73 2.04 12.41
N TYR A 13 7.70 1.64 11.60
CA TYR A 13 8.34 0.33 11.67
C TYR A 13 9.85 0.51 11.61
N PHE A 14 10.58 -0.16 12.49
CA PHE A 14 12.03 -0.09 12.55
C PHE A 14 12.64 -1.49 12.42
N GLU A 15 13.61 -1.61 11.52
CA GLU A 15 14.31 -2.86 11.28
C GLU A 15 15.78 -2.62 10.99
N LEU A 16 16.67 -3.18 11.82
CA LEU A 16 18.12 -3.25 11.59
C LEU A 16 18.76 -1.92 11.10
N GLY A 17 18.38 -0.79 11.70
CA GLY A 17 18.91 0.53 11.35
C GLY A 17 18.20 1.25 10.20
N ARG A 18 17.07 0.72 9.73
CA ARG A 18 16.17 1.38 8.77
C ARG A 18 14.86 1.73 9.46
N SER A 19 14.43 2.97 9.29
CA SER A 19 13.10 3.42 9.68
C SER A 19 12.19 3.44 8.46
N TYR A 20 10.98 2.94 8.64
CA TYR A 20 9.91 2.98 7.67
C TYR A 20 8.74 3.71 8.30
N THR A 21 8.18 4.66 7.56
CA THR A 21 6.96 5.37 7.95
C THR A 21 5.91 5.10 6.88
N TYR A 22 4.75 4.67 7.32
CA TYR A 22 3.57 4.46 6.50
C TYR A 22 2.49 5.44 6.96
N ASP A 23 2.16 6.41 6.10
CA ASP A 23 1.10 7.38 6.33
C ASP A 23 -0.10 7.02 5.46
N ILE A 24 -1.15 6.54 6.11
CA ILE A 24 -2.38 6.08 5.46
C ILE A 24 -3.18 7.30 5.02
N ILE A 25 -3.08 7.63 3.73
CA ILE A 25 -3.84 8.73 3.11
C ILE A 25 -5.31 8.34 2.96
N LYS A 26 -5.57 7.07 2.62
CA LYS A 26 -6.92 6.54 2.42
C LYS A 26 -6.95 5.05 2.73
N GLU A 27 -7.79 4.67 3.69
CA GLU A 27 -7.97 3.26 4.13
C GLU A 27 -8.64 2.38 3.08
N GLY A 28 -9.44 2.99 2.19
CA GLY A 28 -10.20 2.26 1.20
C GLY A 28 -11.42 1.56 1.80
N LEU A 29 -12.10 0.75 0.98
CA LEU A 29 -13.25 -0.05 1.38
C LEU A 29 -13.06 -1.49 0.94
N TYR A 30 -13.49 -2.44 1.77
CA TYR A 30 -13.45 -3.83 1.36
C TYR A 30 -14.56 -4.11 0.35
N PRO A 31 -14.23 -4.59 -0.87
CA PRO A 31 -15.23 -4.91 -1.85
C PRO A 31 -16.11 -6.10 -1.42
N SER A 32 -17.27 -6.23 -2.06
CA SER A 32 -18.16 -7.37 -1.86
C SER A 32 -17.44 -8.70 -2.09
N SER A 33 -17.85 -9.74 -1.36
CA SER A 33 -17.25 -11.08 -1.39
C SER A 33 -17.15 -11.68 -2.79
N THR A 34 -18.01 -11.27 -3.72
CA THR A 34 -18.04 -11.75 -5.11
C THR A 34 -16.77 -11.44 -5.91
N TYR A 35 -15.97 -10.44 -5.52
CA TYR A 35 -14.74 -10.08 -6.22
C TYR A 35 -13.60 -9.67 -5.27
N LEU A 36 -13.72 -10.04 -4.00
CA LEU A 36 -12.75 -9.76 -2.97
C LEU A 36 -11.44 -10.51 -3.24
N SER A 37 -10.34 -9.76 -3.37
CA SER A 37 -9.00 -10.33 -3.50
C SER A 37 -8.33 -10.47 -2.13
N TYR A 38 -7.44 -11.46 -2.03
CA TYR A 38 -6.71 -11.78 -0.81
C TYR A 38 -5.21 -11.80 -1.08
N ILE A 39 -4.43 -11.39 -0.08
CA ILE A 39 -2.97 -11.57 -0.11
C ILE A 39 -2.67 -13.08 -0.05
N LYS A 40 -1.73 -13.56 -0.86
CA LYS A 40 -1.25 -14.95 -0.80
C LYS A 40 -0.50 -15.18 0.52
N GLY A 41 -1.01 -16.05 1.40
CA GLY A 41 -0.40 -16.44 2.67
C GLY A 41 -1.39 -17.11 3.63
N GLU A 42 -0.91 -17.72 4.72
CA GLU A 42 -1.74 -18.50 5.68
C GLU A 42 -2.88 -17.67 6.31
N ASN A 43 -2.64 -16.38 6.57
CA ASN A 43 -3.62 -15.49 7.19
C ASN A 43 -4.39 -14.60 6.18
N GLY A 44 -4.36 -14.96 4.89
CA GLY A 44 -4.97 -14.28 3.74
C GLY A 44 -5.73 -12.99 4.07
N TYR A 45 -5.00 -11.86 4.13
CA TYR A 45 -5.63 -10.58 4.43
C TYR A 45 -6.45 -10.09 3.23
N ARG A 46 -7.63 -9.54 3.51
CA ARG A 46 -8.50 -8.92 2.50
C ARG A 46 -7.81 -7.69 1.91
N ILE A 47 -7.90 -7.52 0.60
CA ILE A 47 -7.32 -6.37 -0.09
C ILE A 47 -8.38 -5.27 -0.24
N PRO A 48 -8.17 -4.08 0.37
CA PRO A 48 -9.10 -2.96 0.24
C PRO A 48 -9.04 -2.33 -1.16
N ASP A 49 -10.18 -1.80 -1.61
CA ASP A 49 -10.29 -0.97 -2.80
C ASP A 49 -10.06 0.51 -2.47
N ASN A 50 -9.45 1.25 -3.39
CA ASN A 50 -9.09 2.66 -3.25
C ASN A 50 -8.19 2.96 -2.04
N TYR A 51 -7.39 1.99 -1.62
CA TYR A 51 -6.38 2.18 -0.58
C TYR A 51 -5.23 3.03 -1.12
N LYS A 52 -4.74 3.97 -0.32
CA LYS A 52 -3.61 4.83 -0.65
C LYS A 52 -2.77 5.07 0.60
N VAL A 53 -1.48 4.80 0.48
CA VAL A 53 -0.51 4.97 1.56
C VAL A 53 0.71 5.68 1.02
N LYS A 54 1.22 6.65 1.76
CA LYS A 54 2.51 7.27 1.52
C LYS A 54 3.53 6.52 2.35
N THR A 55 4.53 5.95 1.70
CA THR A 55 5.58 5.21 2.38
C THR A 55 6.87 5.98 2.22
N SER A 56 7.65 6.04 3.29
CA SER A 56 8.99 6.58 3.25
C SER A 56 9.93 5.72 4.03
N TRP A 57 11.12 5.53 3.50
CA TRP A 57 12.20 4.85 4.20
C TRP A 57 13.41 5.77 4.28
N GLU A 58 14.08 5.69 5.42
CA GLU A 58 15.33 6.39 5.64
C GLU A 58 16.47 5.40 5.48
N ARG A 59 17.41 5.73 4.59
CA ARG A 59 18.71 5.07 4.50
C ARG A 59 19.76 6.16 4.62
N SER A 60 20.32 6.31 5.82
CA SER A 60 21.24 7.41 6.15
C SER A 60 20.58 8.80 5.93
N LYS A 61 21.33 9.84 5.51
CA LYS A 61 20.84 11.23 5.41
C LYS A 61 19.77 11.49 4.33
N THR A 62 19.33 10.47 3.60
CA THR A 62 18.35 10.61 2.51
C THR A 62 17.09 9.83 2.83
N ARG A 63 15.96 10.55 2.87
CA ARG A 63 14.61 9.97 2.98
C ARG A 63 14.01 9.84 1.59
N GLN A 64 13.74 8.61 1.18
CA GLN A 64 12.99 8.34 -0.05
C GLN A 64 11.52 8.20 0.29
N THR A 65 10.65 8.69 -0.60
CA THR A 65 9.20 8.67 -0.38
C THR A 65 8.51 8.28 -1.68
N VAL A 66 7.54 7.39 -1.57
CA VAL A 66 6.67 6.97 -2.67
C VAL A 66 5.22 6.94 -2.19
N ILE A 67 4.29 6.91 -3.13
CA ILE A 67 2.89 6.65 -2.82
C ILE A 67 2.51 5.32 -3.45
N CYS A 68 1.99 4.42 -2.63
CA CYS A 68 1.40 3.16 -3.09
C CYS A 68 -0.11 3.29 -3.09
N ALA A 69 -0.76 2.76 -4.12
CA ALA A 69 -2.22 2.71 -4.19
C ALA A 69 -2.71 1.35 -4.70
N ILE A 70 -3.85 0.93 -4.19
CA ILE A 70 -4.57 -0.26 -4.64
C ILE A 70 -5.92 0.20 -5.18
N LYS A 71 -6.24 -0.20 -6.40
CA LYS A 71 -7.51 0.09 -7.06
C LYS A 71 -8.05 -1.17 -7.70
N TYR A 72 -9.34 -1.44 -7.53
CA TYR A 72 -10.00 -2.50 -8.26
C TYR A 72 -10.47 -1.98 -9.61
N LEU A 73 -9.94 -2.56 -10.69
CA LEU A 73 -10.40 -2.31 -12.06
C LEU A 73 -11.00 -3.62 -12.57
N THR A 74 -12.23 -3.55 -13.11
CA THR A 74 -12.92 -4.74 -13.66
C THR A 74 -12.90 -5.94 -12.72
N LYS A 75 -13.22 -5.71 -11.43
CA LYS A 75 -13.25 -6.75 -10.37
C LYS A 75 -11.89 -7.39 -10.02
N LYS A 76 -10.77 -6.81 -10.45
CA LYS A 76 -9.41 -7.27 -10.11
C LYS A 76 -8.61 -6.15 -9.46
N SER A 77 -7.87 -6.46 -8.41
CA SER A 77 -6.96 -5.51 -7.78
C SER A 77 -5.80 -5.17 -8.73
N LYS A 78 -5.44 -3.88 -8.75
CA LYS A 78 -4.30 -3.32 -9.47
C LYS A 78 -3.45 -2.54 -8.48
N TYR A 79 -2.15 -2.70 -8.57
CA TYR A 79 -1.19 -2.12 -7.64
C TYR A 79 -0.42 -1.04 -8.37
N TRP A 80 -0.37 0.16 -7.79
CA TRP A 80 0.28 1.33 -8.38
C TRP A 80 1.31 1.88 -7.40
N ILE A 81 2.48 2.24 -7.92
CA ILE A 81 3.52 2.93 -7.17
C ILE A 81 3.84 4.23 -7.90
N TYR A 82 3.68 5.36 -7.22
CA TYR A 82 3.99 6.68 -7.72
C TYR A 82 5.28 7.19 -7.07
N TYR A 83 6.18 7.75 -7.87
CA TYR A 83 7.51 8.18 -7.46
C TYR A 83 7.99 9.42 -8.24
N GLY A 84 9.16 9.94 -7.87
CA GLY A 84 9.66 11.24 -8.33
C GLY A 84 9.26 12.38 -7.40
N ASN A 85 9.82 13.57 -7.62
CA ASN A 85 9.68 14.71 -6.68
C ASN A 85 8.22 15.10 -6.41
N ASN A 86 7.36 15.00 -7.43
CA ASN A 86 5.93 15.31 -7.35
C ASN A 86 5.03 14.08 -7.55
N PHE A 87 5.57 12.86 -7.40
CA PHE A 87 4.85 11.61 -7.69
C PHE A 87 4.31 11.53 -9.12
N GLU A 88 5.01 12.14 -10.07
CA GLU A 88 4.60 12.26 -11.48
C GLU A 88 4.78 10.95 -12.26
N PHE A 89 5.79 10.17 -11.89
CA PHE A 89 6.05 8.88 -12.49
C PHE A 89 5.28 7.79 -11.76
N HIS A 90 4.86 6.77 -12.50
CA HIS A 90 4.17 5.64 -11.90
C HIS A 90 4.47 4.34 -12.63
N VAL A 91 4.48 3.26 -11.86
CA VAL A 91 4.49 1.88 -12.33
C VAL A 91 3.24 1.16 -11.81
N LYS A 92 2.79 0.15 -12.55
CA LYS A 92 1.60 -0.62 -12.19
C LYS A 92 1.84 -2.11 -12.38
N SER A 93 1.24 -2.92 -11.52
CA SER A 93 1.20 -4.37 -11.64
C SER A 93 -0.22 -4.89 -11.47
N ASP A 94 -0.47 -5.98 -12.19
CA ASP A 94 -1.68 -6.78 -12.11
C ASP A 94 -1.53 -7.96 -11.13
N MET A 95 -0.29 -8.24 -10.70
CA MET A 95 0.07 -9.43 -9.93
C MET A 95 0.21 -9.13 -8.44
N SER A 96 1.06 -8.16 -8.07
CA SER A 96 1.32 -7.84 -6.67
C SER A 96 2.02 -6.48 -6.48
N CYS A 97 2.05 -6.00 -5.23
CA CYS A 97 2.86 -4.83 -4.86
C CYS A 97 4.35 -5.05 -5.09
N SER A 98 4.88 -6.26 -4.82
CA SER A 98 6.29 -6.58 -5.00
C SER A 98 6.68 -6.62 -6.47
N ASP A 99 5.79 -7.13 -7.33
CA ASP A 99 6.00 -7.13 -8.77
C ASP A 99 6.02 -5.71 -9.35
N ALA A 100 5.18 -4.79 -8.83
CA ALA A 100 5.25 -3.38 -9.22
C ALA A 100 6.56 -2.68 -8.77
N ALA A 101 7.26 -3.22 -7.77
CA ALA A 101 8.45 -2.61 -7.18
C ALA A 101 9.78 -3.20 -7.70
N ASN A 102 9.73 -4.29 -8.47
CA ASN A 102 10.88 -4.90 -9.14
C ASN A 102 11.22 -4.15 -10.44
#